data_AF-E1R5Y8-F1
#
_entry.id   AF-E1R5Y8-F1
#
_cell.length_a   1.000
_cell.length_b   1.000
_cell.length_c   1.000
_cell.angle_alpha   90.00
_cell.angle_beta   90.00
_cell.angle_gamma   90.00
#
_symmetry.space_group_name_H-M   'P 1'
#
loop_
_entity.id
_entity.type
_entity.pdbx_description
1 polymer ?
#
loop_
_entity_poly.entity_id
_entity_poly.type
_entity_poly.pdbx_seq_one_letter_code
_entity_poly.pdbx_strand_id
1 'polypeptide(L)'
;MKRKILLISSIMLLALSVGLFAQQSTRSDADFVKQAMTSFQLDAVRPAYIEADRMEANYHFYPAVKGGRVVGYLWWARDFRIANHFEDIILLVKADGQKAKLVDFWISHNDHHMNMSEPATKEQYAGMAYDSSIDTVSGSTLSSMQVTTAAKTTLFVFEKYVIEKDLLK
;
A
#
# COMPACT_ATOMS: atom_id res chain seq x y z
N MET A 1 23.01 -56.23 35.96
CA MET A 1 24.02 -55.14 36.08
C MET A 1 23.65 -54.02 35.13
N LYS A 2 23.52 -52.80 35.66
CA LYS A 2 23.20 -51.57 34.92
C LYS A 2 24.46 -51.05 34.19
N ARG A 3 24.34 -50.68 32.92
CA ARG A 3 25.12 -49.57 32.33
C ARG A 3 24.18 -48.70 31.51
N LYS A 4 24.08 -47.45 31.96
CA LYS A 4 23.36 -46.33 31.37
C LYS A 4 24.21 -45.71 30.24
N ILE A 5 23.59 -44.76 29.52
CA ILE A 5 24.20 -43.68 28.71
C ILE A 5 24.47 -44.14 27.25
N LEU A 6 23.98 -43.49 26.18
CA LEU A 6 23.73 -42.06 25.93
C LEU A 6 22.61 -41.90 24.88
N LEU A 7 21.62 -41.05 25.18
CA LEU A 7 20.73 -40.42 24.21
C LEU A 7 21.57 -39.36 23.47
N ILE A 8 21.79 -39.49 22.16
CA ILE A 8 22.21 -38.37 21.31
C ILE A 8 21.14 -38.16 20.25
N SER A 9 20.20 -37.28 20.60
CA SER A 9 19.78 -36.15 19.79
C SER A 9 20.14 -36.22 18.29
N SER A 10 19.28 -36.84 17.49
CA SER A 10 19.21 -36.58 16.05
C SER A 10 17.97 -35.73 15.74
N ILE A 11 17.85 -34.62 16.46
CA ILE A 11 17.08 -33.44 16.03
C ILE A 11 18.13 -32.55 15.40
N MET A 12 18.22 -32.57 14.07
CA MET A 12 18.78 -31.53 13.20
C MET A 12 19.12 -32.18 11.86
N LEU A 13 18.14 -32.23 10.96
CA LEU A 13 18.33 -31.93 9.54
C LEU A 13 16.94 -31.86 8.87
N LEU A 14 16.15 -30.87 9.29
CA LEU A 14 15.02 -30.35 8.51
C LEU A 14 15.09 -28.81 8.53
N ALA A 15 16.32 -28.32 8.35
CA ALA A 15 16.56 -26.97 7.89
C ALA A 15 17.10 -27.10 6.48
N LEU A 16 16.67 -26.22 5.58
CA LEU A 16 17.03 -26.13 4.15
C LEU A 16 16.09 -26.85 3.16
N SER A 17 14.79 -26.57 3.30
CA SER A 17 13.93 -26.39 2.11
C SER A 17 12.79 -25.40 2.36
N VAL A 18 13.06 -24.28 3.05
CA VAL A 18 12.21 -23.08 2.93
C VAL A 18 12.46 -22.46 1.56
N GLY A 19 11.95 -23.12 0.53
CA GLY A 19 11.83 -22.55 -0.79
C GLY A 19 10.82 -21.41 -0.74
N LEU A 20 11.31 -20.19 -1.01
CA LEU A 20 10.77 -19.31 -2.06
C LEU A 20 9.24 -19.14 -2.15
N PHE A 21 8.54 -18.98 -1.03
CA PHE A 21 7.20 -18.39 -1.05
C PHE A 21 7.28 -16.99 -0.46
N ALA A 22 7.01 -15.99 -1.30
CA ALA A 22 6.75 -14.64 -0.87
C ALA A 22 5.71 -14.66 0.25
N GLN A 23 6.07 -14.18 1.43
CA GLN A 23 5.14 -14.15 2.56
C GLN A 23 4.03 -13.13 2.26
N GLN A 24 2.78 -13.58 2.26
CA GLN A 24 1.60 -12.73 2.16
C GLN A 24 1.37 -11.96 3.47
N SER A 25 0.71 -10.82 3.35
CA SER A 25 0.37 -9.95 4.47
C SER A 25 -0.74 -10.54 5.33
N THR A 26 -0.56 -10.42 6.64
CA THR A 26 -1.58 -10.74 7.65
C THR A 26 -2.29 -9.49 8.19
N ARG A 27 -2.03 -8.30 7.62
CA ARG A 27 -2.64 -7.04 8.09
C ARG A 27 -4.16 -7.07 7.90
N SER A 28 -4.87 -6.60 8.92
CA SER A 28 -6.29 -6.31 8.89
C SER A 28 -6.55 -4.87 8.44
N ASP A 29 -7.79 -4.52 8.12
CA ASP A 29 -8.17 -3.12 7.80
C ASP A 29 -7.85 -2.16 8.96
N ALA A 30 -7.95 -2.61 10.20
CA ALA A 30 -7.57 -1.82 11.37
C ALA A 30 -6.05 -1.53 11.40
N ASP A 31 -5.24 -2.49 10.96
CA ASP A 31 -3.79 -2.30 10.84
C ASP A 31 -3.45 -1.29 9.74
N PHE A 32 -4.18 -1.32 8.62
CA PHE A 32 -4.05 -0.32 7.54
C PHE A 32 -4.42 1.08 8.00
N VAL A 33 -5.55 1.23 8.71
CA VAL A 33 -5.96 2.51 9.28
C VAL A 33 -4.89 3.06 10.22
N LYS A 34 -4.38 2.23 11.13
CA LYS A 34 -3.31 2.63 12.06
C LYS A 34 -2.02 3.03 11.34
N GLN A 35 -1.65 2.27 10.32
CA GLN A 35 -0.46 2.55 9.51
C GLN A 35 -0.63 3.86 8.73
N ALA A 36 -1.78 4.09 8.09
CA ALA A 36 -2.09 5.32 7.36
C ALA A 36 -2.04 6.56 8.28
N MET A 37 -2.64 6.45 9.47
CA MET A 37 -2.60 7.53 10.46
C MET A 37 -1.17 7.91 10.84
N THR A 38 -0.30 6.91 11.00
CA THR A 38 1.11 7.12 11.33
C THR A 38 1.88 7.71 10.15
N SER A 39 1.78 7.08 8.98
CA SER A 39 2.55 7.44 7.79
C SER A 39 2.21 8.83 7.25
N PHE A 40 0.93 9.23 7.30
CA PHE A 40 0.47 10.50 6.76
C PHE A 40 0.17 11.54 7.85
N GLN A 41 0.47 11.22 9.13
CA GLN A 41 0.26 12.09 10.29
C GLN A 41 -1.19 12.60 10.34
N LEU A 42 -2.15 11.67 10.29
CA LEU A 42 -3.59 11.96 10.33
C LEU A 42 -4.09 11.89 11.77
N ASP A 43 -5.11 12.70 12.07
CA ASP A 43 -5.79 12.66 13.36
C ASP A 43 -6.79 11.50 13.42
N ALA A 44 -7.44 11.20 12.30
CA ALA A 44 -8.43 10.13 12.20
C ALA A 44 -8.64 9.64 10.76
N VAL A 45 -9.21 8.44 10.63
CA VAL A 45 -9.80 7.92 9.40
C VAL A 45 -11.26 7.59 9.69
N ARG A 46 -12.18 8.12 8.89
CA ARG A 46 -13.62 7.84 9.08
C ARG A 46 -13.94 6.42 8.63
N PRO A 47 -14.74 5.65 9.40
CA PRO A 47 -15.07 4.26 9.04
C PRO A 47 -16.06 4.17 7.87
N ALA A 48 -16.88 5.20 7.66
CA ALA A 48 -17.74 5.30 6.48
C ALA A 48 -16.89 5.62 5.25
N TYR A 49 -16.90 4.72 4.27
CA TYR A 49 -16.18 4.85 3.01
C TYR A 49 -17.10 5.16 1.85
N ILE A 50 -16.51 5.64 0.76
CA ILE A 50 -17.15 5.71 -0.55
C ILE A 50 -16.76 4.45 -1.31
N GLU A 51 -17.76 3.71 -1.79
CA GLU A 51 -17.57 2.57 -2.68
C GLU A 51 -17.56 3.06 -4.13
N ALA A 52 -16.49 2.73 -4.85
CA ALA A 52 -16.35 2.98 -6.27
C ALA A 52 -16.33 1.64 -7.02
N ASP A 53 -17.45 1.31 -7.66
CA ASP A 53 -17.60 0.10 -8.46
C ASP A 53 -16.98 0.30 -9.85
N ARG A 54 -15.85 -0.38 -10.07
CA ARG A 54 -15.27 -0.57 -11.40
C ARG A 54 -15.29 -2.07 -11.72
N MET A 55 -16.32 -2.51 -12.43
CA MET A 55 -16.44 -3.88 -12.97
C MET A 55 -16.14 -4.95 -11.91
N GLU A 56 -16.88 -4.91 -10.79
CA GLU A 56 -16.79 -5.90 -9.69
C GLU A 56 -15.50 -5.82 -8.85
N ALA A 57 -14.58 -4.91 -9.18
CA ALA A 57 -13.50 -4.53 -8.28
C ALA A 57 -14.00 -3.41 -7.36
N ASN A 58 -14.31 -3.75 -6.10
CA ASN A 58 -14.77 -2.79 -5.11
C ASN A 58 -13.60 -1.97 -4.57
N TYR A 59 -13.56 -0.69 -4.90
CA TYR A 59 -12.61 0.26 -4.32
C TYR A 59 -13.28 0.99 -3.17
N HIS A 60 -12.72 0.86 -1.96
CA HIS A 60 -13.20 1.60 -0.79
C HIS A 60 -12.28 2.79 -0.50
N PHE A 61 -12.87 3.97 -0.49
CA PHE A 61 -12.18 5.24 -0.22
C PHE A 61 -12.60 5.80 1.13
N TYR A 62 -11.70 5.74 2.11
CA TYR A 62 -11.96 6.17 3.48
C TYR A 62 -11.51 7.60 3.73
N PRO A 63 -12.38 8.52 4.21
CA PRO A 63 -11.98 9.91 4.47
C PRO A 63 -10.87 10.01 5.51
N ALA A 64 -9.76 10.65 5.15
CA ALA A 64 -8.62 10.97 6.02
C ALA A 64 -8.79 12.37 6.62
N VAL A 65 -8.67 12.49 7.94
CA VAL A 65 -8.90 13.74 8.67
C VAL A 65 -7.61 14.24 9.31
N LYS A 66 -7.30 15.53 9.13
CA LYS A 66 -6.22 16.24 9.80
C LYS A 66 -6.64 17.69 10.08
N GLY A 67 -6.37 18.19 11.28
CA GLY A 67 -6.83 19.50 11.75
C GLY A 67 -8.36 19.64 11.71
N GLY A 68 -9.09 18.55 11.97
CA GLY A 68 -10.56 18.53 11.93
C GLY A 68 -11.18 18.62 10.52
N ARG A 69 -10.39 18.56 9.45
CA ARG A 69 -10.86 18.63 8.06
C ARG A 69 -10.48 17.37 7.29
N VAL A 70 -11.30 17.00 6.31
CA VAL A 70 -10.94 15.93 5.37
C VAL A 70 -9.81 16.46 4.47
N VAL A 71 -8.66 15.79 4.48
CA VAL A 71 -7.47 16.14 3.67
C VAL A 71 -7.31 15.25 2.45
N GLY A 72 -8.10 14.18 2.35
CA GLY A 72 -8.10 13.24 1.25
C GLY A 72 -8.85 11.97 1.62
N TYR A 73 -8.64 10.94 0.81
CA TYR A 73 -9.27 9.63 0.92
C TYR A 73 -8.21 8.55 0.79
N LEU A 74 -8.27 7.57 1.68
CA LEU A 74 -7.36 6.45 1.72
C LEU A 74 -7.92 5.30 0.92
N TRP A 75 -7.06 4.67 0.15
CA TRP A 75 -7.27 3.34 -0.41
C TRP A 75 -6.04 2.50 -0.11
N TRP A 76 -6.21 1.20 0.11
CA TRP A 76 -5.11 0.29 0.33
C TRP A 76 -5.32 -1.03 -0.39
N ALA A 77 -4.22 -1.73 -0.65
CA ALA A 77 -4.22 -3.10 -1.11
C ALA A 77 -3.24 -3.95 -0.30
N ARG A 78 -3.67 -5.19 -0.06
CA ARG A 78 -2.84 -6.26 0.49
C ARG A 78 -2.21 -7.05 -0.63
N ASP A 79 -1.09 -7.70 -0.33
CA ASP A 79 -0.43 -8.64 -1.24
C ASP A 79 -0.15 -8.04 -2.63
N PHE A 80 0.20 -6.77 -2.64
CA PHE A 80 0.69 -6.03 -3.78
C PHE A 80 1.98 -6.67 -4.28
N ARG A 81 1.89 -7.42 -5.38
CA ARG A 81 3.01 -8.20 -5.90
C ARG A 81 4.05 -7.31 -6.58
N ILE A 82 5.27 -7.31 -6.05
CA ILE A 82 6.44 -6.70 -6.68
C ILE A 82 7.44 -7.81 -6.97
N ALA A 83 7.66 -8.08 -8.26
CA ALA A 83 8.53 -9.16 -8.73
C ALA A 83 8.21 -10.53 -8.08
N ASN A 84 9.08 -10.98 -7.18
CA ASN A 84 9.03 -12.26 -6.49
C ASN A 84 8.56 -12.16 -5.02
N HIS A 85 8.09 -11.00 -4.57
CA HIS A 85 7.58 -10.79 -3.20
C HIS A 85 6.24 -10.05 -3.20
N PHE A 86 5.59 -10.04 -2.03
CA PHE A 86 4.36 -9.33 -1.78
C PHE A 86 4.63 -8.18 -0.79
N GLU A 87 4.02 -7.05 -1.05
CA GLU A 87 4.01 -5.88 -0.18
C GLU A 87 2.57 -5.43 0.06
N ASP A 88 2.37 -4.49 0.96
CA ASP A 88 1.11 -3.78 1.11
C ASP A 88 1.31 -2.34 0.69
N ILE A 89 0.27 -1.70 0.18
CA ILE A 89 0.31 -0.32 -0.25
C ILE A 89 -0.87 0.46 0.31
N ILE A 90 -0.64 1.72 0.68
CA ILE A 90 -1.65 2.69 1.05
C ILE A 90 -1.44 3.94 0.21
N LEU A 91 -2.51 4.42 -0.42
CA LEU A 91 -2.54 5.64 -1.20
C LEU A 91 -3.45 6.65 -0.52
N LEU A 92 -2.96 7.87 -0.32
CA LEU A 92 -3.78 9.02 0.05
C LEU A 92 -4.05 9.85 -1.20
N VAL A 93 -5.29 9.92 -1.64
CA VAL A 93 -5.70 10.69 -2.82
C VAL A 93 -6.61 11.85 -2.42
N LYS A 94 -6.70 12.87 -3.26
CA LYS A 94 -7.64 13.98 -3.07
C LYS A 94 -8.27 14.38 -4.39
N ALA A 95 -9.42 15.06 -4.30
CA ALA A 95 -9.95 15.83 -5.41
C ALA A 95 -9.25 17.20 -5.47
N ASP A 96 -8.93 17.64 -6.67
CA ASP A 96 -8.47 18.98 -7.00
C ASP A 96 -9.29 19.49 -8.19
N GLY A 97 -10.36 20.21 -7.89
CA GLY A 97 -11.44 20.46 -8.84
C GLY A 97 -12.06 19.14 -9.32
N GLN A 98 -12.05 18.93 -10.64
CA GLN A 98 -12.59 17.72 -11.30
C GLN A 98 -11.52 16.63 -11.49
N LYS A 99 -10.35 16.76 -10.87
CA LYS A 99 -9.23 15.83 -11.05
C LYS A 99 -8.88 15.09 -9.78
N ALA A 100 -8.57 13.80 -9.89
CA ALA A 100 -7.97 13.04 -8.81
C ALA A 100 -6.46 13.28 -8.77
N LYS A 101 -5.92 13.52 -7.58
CA LYS A 101 -4.50 13.78 -7.34
C LYS A 101 -3.97 12.91 -6.21
N LEU A 102 -2.76 12.37 -6.38
CA LEU A 102 -2.08 11.68 -5.29
C LEU A 102 -1.52 12.71 -4.31
N VAL A 103 -1.74 12.49 -3.02
CA VAL A 103 -1.17 13.32 -1.95
C VAL A 103 0.13 12.71 -1.46
N ASP A 104 0.08 11.42 -1.10
CA ASP A 104 1.22 10.65 -0.65
C ASP A 104 0.89 9.14 -0.75
N PHE A 105 1.91 8.29 -0.59
CA PHE A 105 1.75 6.85 -0.47
C PHE A 105 2.64 6.27 0.63
N TRP A 106 2.27 5.08 1.06
CA TRP A 106 3.09 4.22 1.88
C TRP A 106 3.11 2.84 1.26
N ILE A 107 4.26 2.19 1.30
CA ILE A 107 4.43 0.80 0.89
C ILE A 107 5.08 0.03 2.03
N SER A 108 4.70 -1.22 2.27
CA SER A 108 5.30 -2.01 3.33
C SER A 108 6.68 -2.45 2.90
N HIS A 109 7.69 -1.93 3.57
CA HIS A 109 9.08 -2.28 3.28
C HIS A 109 9.40 -3.60 3.97
N ASN A 110 9.81 -4.59 3.20
CA ASN A 110 11.01 -5.33 3.53
C ASN A 110 12.21 -4.48 3.07
N ASP A 111 13.43 -4.76 3.50
CA ASP A 111 14.63 -3.94 3.23
C ASP A 111 15.02 -3.79 1.73
N HIS A 112 14.16 -4.20 0.79
CA HIS A 112 14.47 -4.31 -0.63
C HIS A 112 14.24 -3.03 -1.46
N HIS A 113 13.42 -2.07 -1.01
CA HIS A 113 13.12 -0.85 -1.80
C HIS A 113 13.10 0.44 -0.97
N MET A 114 14.10 0.65 -0.12
CA MET A 114 14.21 1.86 0.73
C MET A 114 14.07 3.18 -0.06
N ASN A 115 14.53 3.19 -1.32
CA ASN A 115 14.46 4.35 -2.21
C ASN A 115 13.01 4.80 -2.47
N MET A 116 12.03 3.91 -2.34
CA MET A 116 10.61 4.25 -2.51
C MET A 116 10.05 5.08 -1.35
N SER A 117 10.69 5.03 -0.17
CA SER A 117 10.34 5.88 0.97
C SER A 117 11.04 7.23 0.98
N GLU A 118 12.05 7.43 0.12
CA GLU A 118 12.84 8.65 0.15
C GLU A 118 11.99 9.88 -0.22
N PRO A 119 12.21 11.04 0.43
CA PRO A 119 11.47 12.26 0.14
C PRO A 119 11.49 12.63 -1.35
N ALA A 120 12.65 12.50 -2.01
CA ALA A 120 12.80 12.80 -3.44
C ALA A 120 11.88 11.92 -4.31
N THR A 121 11.77 10.63 -3.99
CA THR A 121 10.84 9.74 -4.68
C THR A 121 9.40 10.16 -4.40
N LYS A 122 9.01 10.39 -3.14
CA LYS A 122 7.64 10.82 -2.79
C LYS A 122 7.24 12.12 -3.49
N GLU A 123 8.16 13.08 -3.61
CA GLU A 123 7.95 14.34 -4.31
C GLU A 123 7.61 14.16 -5.79
N GLN A 124 8.18 13.15 -6.47
CA GLN A 124 7.82 12.85 -7.86
C GLN A 124 6.36 12.43 -8.02
N TYR A 125 5.82 11.70 -7.04
CA TYR A 125 4.45 11.17 -7.08
C TYR A 125 3.42 12.18 -6.56
N ALA A 126 3.82 13.10 -5.69
CA ALA A 126 2.93 14.11 -5.13
C ALA A 126 2.31 14.98 -6.24
N GLY A 127 0.98 15.07 -6.25
CA GLY A 127 0.22 15.83 -7.25
C GLY A 127 0.06 15.15 -8.61
N MET A 128 0.51 13.90 -8.77
CA MET A 128 0.28 13.16 -10.02
C MET A 128 -1.23 12.92 -10.24
N ALA A 129 -1.64 12.94 -11.50
CA ALA A 129 -2.94 12.45 -11.98
C ALA A 129 -2.77 11.08 -12.67
N TYR A 130 -3.89 10.41 -12.99
CA TYR A 130 -3.84 9.07 -13.59
C TYR A 130 -3.23 9.03 -15.00
N ASP A 131 -3.10 10.17 -15.68
CA ASP A 131 -2.48 10.34 -17.00
C ASP A 131 -1.04 10.87 -16.94
N SER A 132 -0.53 11.14 -15.73
CA SER A 132 0.82 11.68 -15.53
C SER A 132 1.91 10.66 -15.90
N SER A 133 3.04 11.16 -16.37
CA SER A 133 4.28 10.40 -16.55
C SER A 133 5.16 10.58 -15.33
N ILE A 134 5.67 9.49 -14.77
CA ILE A 134 6.57 9.47 -13.62
C ILE A 134 7.83 8.72 -14.03
N ASP A 135 8.99 9.29 -13.73
CA ASP A 135 10.26 8.63 -14.00
C ASP A 135 10.43 7.41 -13.09
N THR A 136 11.08 6.37 -13.62
CA THR A 136 11.40 5.19 -12.80
C THR A 136 12.46 5.54 -11.76
N VAL A 137 12.32 4.98 -10.56
CA VAL A 137 13.27 5.21 -9.46
C VAL A 137 14.46 4.26 -9.62
N SER A 138 15.67 4.84 -9.68
CA SER A 138 16.91 4.05 -9.79
C SER A 138 17.07 3.13 -8.57
N GLY A 139 17.43 1.86 -8.81
CA GLY A 139 17.51 0.84 -7.76
C GLY A 139 16.16 0.27 -7.31
N SER A 140 15.03 0.79 -7.80
CA SER A 140 13.68 0.30 -7.47
C SER A 140 12.75 0.31 -8.68
N THR A 141 13.27 -0.01 -9.88
CA THR A 141 12.53 0.08 -11.15
C THR A 141 11.21 -0.68 -11.11
N LEU A 142 11.21 -1.97 -10.74
CA LEU A 142 9.99 -2.78 -10.72
C LEU A 142 8.96 -2.25 -9.71
N SER A 143 9.42 -1.85 -8.52
CA SER A 143 8.56 -1.28 -7.47
C SER A 143 7.96 0.04 -7.92
N SER A 144 8.75 0.94 -8.52
CA SER A 144 8.26 2.22 -9.05
C SER A 144 7.23 2.03 -10.17
N MET A 145 7.43 1.08 -11.08
CA MET A 145 6.44 0.76 -12.13
C MET A 145 5.14 0.24 -11.54
N GLN A 146 5.22 -0.65 -10.55
CA GLN A 146 4.05 -1.20 -9.87
C GLN A 146 3.31 -0.11 -9.09
N VAL A 147 4.01 0.66 -8.24
CA VAL A 147 3.42 1.77 -7.48
C VAL A 147 2.77 2.79 -8.42
N THR A 148 3.44 3.15 -9.52
CA THR A 148 2.87 4.03 -10.55
C THR A 148 1.58 3.44 -11.12
N THR A 149 1.55 2.15 -11.43
CA THR A 149 0.36 1.48 -11.99
C THR A 149 -0.79 1.47 -10.98
N ALA A 150 -0.51 1.16 -9.72
CA ALA A 150 -1.50 1.19 -8.64
C ALA A 150 -2.04 2.60 -8.43
N ALA A 151 -1.16 3.61 -8.33
CA ALA A 151 -1.54 5.01 -8.20
C ALA A 151 -2.40 5.48 -9.36
N LYS A 152 -1.98 5.25 -10.61
CA LYS A 152 -2.75 5.66 -11.80
C LYS A 152 -4.12 4.97 -11.83
N THR A 153 -4.17 3.69 -11.49
CA THR A 153 -5.45 2.95 -11.43
C THR A 153 -6.39 3.52 -10.37
N THR A 154 -5.89 3.73 -9.15
CA THR A 154 -6.69 4.26 -8.04
C THR A 154 -7.15 5.69 -8.32
N LEU A 155 -6.29 6.53 -8.90
CA LEU A 155 -6.64 7.89 -9.31
C LEU A 155 -7.70 7.90 -10.42
N PHE A 156 -7.58 7.02 -11.41
CA PHE A 156 -8.59 6.86 -12.46
C PHE A 156 -9.93 6.46 -11.85
N VAL A 157 -9.94 5.47 -10.95
CA VAL A 157 -11.17 5.02 -10.30
C VAL A 157 -11.79 6.15 -9.46
N PHE A 158 -10.98 6.85 -8.67
CA PHE A 158 -11.45 7.96 -7.86
C PHE A 158 -12.02 9.10 -8.73
N GLU A 159 -11.35 9.47 -9.82
CA GLU A 159 -11.86 10.49 -10.75
C GLU A 159 -13.18 10.06 -11.39
N LYS A 160 -13.22 8.88 -12.02
CA LYS A 160 -14.35 8.45 -12.85
C LYS A 160 -15.57 7.98 -12.06
N TYR A 161 -15.36 7.41 -10.88
CA TYR A 161 -16.44 6.74 -10.14
C TYR A 161 -16.76 7.42 -8.81
N VAL A 162 -15.93 8.36 -8.34
CA VAL A 162 -16.22 9.16 -7.14
C VAL A 162 -16.45 10.63 -7.49
N ILE A 163 -15.50 11.28 -8.15
CA ILE A 163 -15.59 12.71 -8.47
C ILE A 163 -16.67 12.96 -9.53
N GLU A 164 -16.58 12.32 -10.70
CA GLU A 164 -17.54 12.53 -11.80
C GLU A 164 -18.96 12.06 -11.46
N LYS A 165 -19.11 11.19 -10.46
CA LYS A 165 -20.40 10.72 -9.93
C LYS A 165 -20.92 11.54 -8.74
N ASP A 166 -20.22 12.60 -8.34
CA ASP A 166 -20.60 13.50 -7.24
C ASP A 166 -20.83 12.78 -5.90
N LEU A 167 -19.92 11.87 -5.54
CA LEU A 167 -20.01 11.07 -4.31
C LEU A 167 -19.23 11.66 -3.12
N LEU A 168 -18.50 12.76 -3.32
CA LEU A 168 -17.78 13.47 -2.26
C LEU A 168 -18.76 14.32 -1.46
N LYS A 169 -19.20 13.82 -0.29
CA LYS A 169 -20.15 14.50 0.60
C LYS A 169 -19.49 14.97 1.89
#